data_AF-A0A3B9QC43-F1
#
_entry.id   AF-A0A3B9QC43-F1
#
_cell.length_a   1.000
_cell.length_b   1.000
_cell.length_c   1.000
_cell.angle_alpha   90.00
_cell.angle_beta   90.00
_cell.angle_gamma   90.00
#
_symmetry.space_group_name_H-M   'P 1'
#
loop_
_entity.id
_entity.type
_entity.pdbx_description
1 polymer ?
#
loop_
_entity_poly.entity_id
_entity_poly.type
_entity_poly.pdbx_seq_one_letter_code
_entity_poly.pdbx_strand_id
1 'polypeptide(L)'
;MSRSEWLGFLGLLGFMGFLRSYTGEPQYVFFAFFGYFSYFFIGRIQRQTPDERMVYNYQRAQLSMNRFFSILLALTWVLVILNHTVFHIQYLPVKTIELVVALVFAASLILQAFLVYYYDQVE
;
A
#
# COMPACT_ATOMS: atom_id res chain seq x y z
N MET A 1 -4.29 8.62 -22.48
CA MET A 1 -4.39 8.45 -21.02
C MET A 1 -5.82 8.06 -20.71
N SER A 2 -6.08 6.93 -20.05
CA SER A 2 -7.45 6.56 -19.67
C SER A 2 -7.95 7.50 -18.56
N ARG A 3 -9.26 7.67 -18.42
CA ARG A 3 -9.85 8.51 -17.36
C ARG A 3 -9.44 8.05 -15.95
N SER A 4 -9.11 6.77 -15.78
CA SER A 4 -8.60 6.19 -14.54
C SER A 4 -7.16 6.59 -14.21
N GLU A 5 -6.28 6.82 -15.19
CA GLU A 5 -4.89 7.24 -14.94
C GLU A 5 -4.80 8.64 -14.33
N TRP A 6 -5.79 9.51 -14.61
CA TRP A 6 -5.87 10.84 -14.00
C TRP A 6 -6.07 10.79 -12.49
N LEU A 7 -6.76 9.76 -11.98
CA LEU A 7 -6.88 9.53 -10.54
C LEU A 7 -5.53 9.20 -9.90
N GLY A 8 -4.56 8.70 -10.67
CA GLY A 8 -3.19 8.47 -10.22
C GLY A 8 -2.50 9.72 -9.68
N PHE A 9 -2.79 10.89 -10.25
CA PHE A 9 -2.23 12.15 -9.78
C PHE A 9 -2.73 12.58 -8.41
N LEU A 10 -3.88 12.06 -7.93
CA LEU A 10 -4.31 12.26 -6.55
C LEU A 10 -3.29 11.67 -5.55
N GLY A 11 -2.43 10.76 -6.00
CA GLY A 11 -1.33 10.26 -5.18
C GLY A 11 -0.31 11.32 -4.77
N LEU A 12 -0.19 12.41 -5.53
CA LEU A 12 0.66 13.55 -5.15
C LEU A 12 0.16 14.26 -3.89
N LEU A 13 -1.13 14.14 -3.54
CA LEU A 13 -1.65 14.64 -2.26
C LEU A 13 -1.00 13.92 -1.07
N GLY A 14 -0.41 12.74 -1.28
CA GLY A 14 0.36 12.06 -0.24
C GLY A 14 1.55 12.85 0.28
N PHE A 15 2.14 13.72 -0.54
CA PHE A 15 3.22 14.60 -0.08
C PHE A 15 2.76 15.63 0.96
N MET A 16 1.45 15.92 1.06
CA MET A 16 0.92 16.74 2.14
C MET A 16 1.11 16.09 3.52
N GLY A 17 1.35 14.78 3.59
CA GLY A 17 1.67 14.10 4.85
C GLY A 17 2.97 14.55 5.50
N PHE A 18 3.89 15.17 4.73
CA PHE A 18 5.10 15.81 5.26
C PHE A 18 4.85 17.23 5.78
N LEU A 19 3.71 17.85 5.44
CA LEU A 19 3.36 19.17 5.91
C LEU A 19 2.91 19.10 7.38
N ARG A 20 3.25 20.15 8.13
CA ARG A 20 2.72 20.35 9.47
C ARG A 20 1.33 20.97 9.36
N SER A 21 0.40 20.42 10.12
CA SER A 21 -0.91 21.01 10.36
C SER A 21 -0.77 22.41 10.97
N TYR A 22 -1.86 23.18 10.98
CA TYR A 22 -1.95 24.45 11.72
C TYR A 22 -1.57 24.31 13.21
N THR A 23 -1.73 23.12 13.77
CA THR A 23 -1.38 22.75 15.15
C THR A 23 0.08 22.28 15.31
N GLY A 24 0.88 22.27 14.23
CA GLY A 24 2.27 21.80 14.23
C GLY A 24 2.45 20.29 14.03
N GLU A 25 1.37 19.50 14.08
CA GLU A 25 1.40 18.05 13.98
C GLU A 25 1.45 17.55 12.53
N PRO A 26 2.21 16.49 12.23
CA PRO A 26 2.18 15.83 10.92
C PRO A 26 0.79 15.24 10.61
N GLN A 27 0.38 15.35 9.35
CA GLN A 27 -0.91 14.83 8.87
C GLN A 27 -0.72 13.51 8.12
N TYR A 28 -0.30 12.46 8.84
CA TYR A 28 0.08 11.18 8.23
C TYR A 28 -1.04 10.46 7.48
N VAL A 29 -2.31 10.75 7.77
CA VAL A 29 -3.45 10.30 6.95
C VAL A 29 -3.25 10.56 5.46
N PHE A 30 -2.61 11.69 5.08
CA PHE A 30 -2.37 11.99 3.67
C PHE A 30 -1.50 10.94 2.98
N PHE A 31 -0.61 10.23 3.68
CA PHE A 31 0.19 9.19 3.04
C PHE A 31 -0.64 8.04 2.46
N ALA A 32 -1.87 7.82 2.94
CA ALA A 32 -2.80 6.88 2.31
C ALA A 32 -3.10 7.25 0.85
N PHE A 33 -3.04 8.54 0.49
CA PHE A 33 -3.22 9.00 -0.89
C PHE A 33 -2.17 8.45 -1.82
N PHE A 34 -0.95 8.11 -1.38
CA PHE A 34 0.02 7.45 -2.27
C PHE A 34 -0.53 6.18 -2.90
N GLY A 35 -1.50 5.50 -2.26
CA GLY A 35 -2.22 4.38 -2.82
C GLY A 35 -2.88 4.67 -4.18
N TYR A 36 -3.22 5.93 -4.48
CA TYR A 36 -3.74 6.33 -5.78
C TYR A 36 -2.74 6.12 -6.92
N PHE A 37 -1.43 6.03 -6.66
CA PHE A 37 -0.47 5.66 -7.71
C PHE A 37 -0.74 4.27 -8.31
N SER A 38 -1.47 3.40 -7.61
CA SER A 38 -1.98 2.14 -8.17
C SER A 38 -2.80 2.33 -9.46
N TYR A 39 -3.51 3.45 -9.60
CA TYR A 39 -4.33 3.76 -10.77
C TYR A 39 -3.52 3.91 -12.07
N PHE A 40 -2.22 4.21 -12.00
CA PHE A 40 -1.36 4.19 -13.18
C PHE A 40 -1.18 2.77 -13.75
N PHE A 41 -1.13 1.74 -12.88
CA PHE A 41 -1.08 0.35 -13.30
C PHE A 41 -2.46 -0.15 -13.72
N ILE A 42 -3.50 0.13 -12.92
CA ILE A 42 -4.89 -0.26 -13.22
C ILE A 42 -5.33 0.31 -14.57
N GLY A 43 -5.00 1.57 -14.85
CA GLY A 43 -5.34 2.21 -16.12
C GLY A 43 -4.68 1.56 -17.33
N ARG A 44 -3.49 0.95 -17.17
CA ARG A 44 -2.84 0.15 -18.23
C ARG A 44 -3.51 -1.22 -18.40
N ILE A 45 -3.87 -1.88 -17.31
CA ILE A 45 -4.58 -3.17 -17.33
C ILE A 45 -5.96 -3.02 -18.01
N GLN A 46 -6.70 -1.96 -17.67
CA GLN A 46 -8.05 -1.69 -18.21
C GLN A 46 -8.11 -1.41 -19.71
N ARG A 47 -6.98 -1.14 -20.37
CA ARG A 47 -6.94 -0.97 -21.83
C ARG A 47 -6.97 -2.29 -22.58
N GLN A 48 -6.76 -3.40 -21.88
CA GLN A 48 -6.80 -4.74 -22.45
C GLN A 48 -8.22 -5.30 -22.37
N THR A 49 -8.56 -6.19 -23.31
CA THR A 49 -9.85 -6.87 -23.31
C THR A 49 -9.92 -7.82 -22.12
N PRO A 50 -10.96 -7.76 -21.26
CA PRO A 50 -11.10 -8.68 -20.13
C PRO A 50 -11.18 -10.12 -20.63
N ASP A 51 -10.29 -10.98 -20.12
CA ASP A 51 -10.24 -12.41 -20.43
C ASP A 51 -10.05 -13.23 -19.14
N GLU A 52 -10.25 -14.55 -19.20
CA GLU A 52 -10.12 -15.48 -18.07
C GLU A 52 -8.74 -15.40 -17.40
N ARG A 53 -7.69 -15.14 -18.20
CA ARG A 53 -6.32 -14.91 -17.71
C ARG A 53 -6.22 -13.76 -16.73
N MET A 54 -6.97 -12.68 -16.97
CA MET A 54 -6.95 -11.51 -16.10
C MET A 54 -7.46 -11.88 -14.70
N VAL A 55 -8.56 -12.65 -14.62
CA VAL A 55 -9.12 -13.12 -13.34
C VAL A 55 -8.12 -13.99 -12.59
N TYR A 56 -7.42 -14.89 -13.30
CA TYR A 56 -6.38 -15.72 -12.71
C TYR A 56 -5.20 -14.89 -12.16
N ASN A 57 -4.74 -13.88 -12.91
CA ASN A 57 -3.67 -12.99 -12.51
C ASN A 57 -4.03 -12.16 -11.25
N TYR A 58 -5.28 -11.69 -11.16
CA TYR A 58 -5.80 -11.04 -9.95
C TYR A 58 -5.78 -11.98 -8.73
N GLN A 59 -6.26 -13.22 -8.88
CA GLN A 59 -6.24 -14.21 -7.80
C GLN A 59 -4.82 -14.55 -7.35
N ARG A 60 -3.90 -14.73 -8.31
CA ARG A 60 -2.49 -14.99 -8.03
C ARG A 60 -1.82 -13.83 -7.31
N ALA A 61 -2.08 -12.59 -7.73
CA ALA A 61 -1.60 -11.40 -7.04
C ALA A 61 -2.11 -11.33 -5.60
N GLN A 62 -3.39 -11.63 -5.38
CA GLN A 62 -3.98 -11.66 -4.05
C GLN A 62 -3.32 -12.72 -3.15
N LEU A 63 -3.04 -13.91 -3.68
CA LEU A 63 -2.34 -14.96 -2.95
C LEU A 63 -0.91 -14.56 -2.59
N SER A 64 -0.18 -13.97 -3.52
CA SER A 64 1.19 -13.47 -3.28
C SER A 64 1.21 -12.37 -2.21
N MET A 65 0.27 -11.42 -2.28
CA MET A 65 0.11 -10.40 -1.25
C MET A 65 -0.26 -11.00 0.10
N ASN A 66 -1.18 -11.96 0.15
CA ASN A 66 -1.59 -12.56 1.41
C ASN A 66 -0.42 -13.29 2.08
N ARG A 67 0.42 -13.98 1.31
CA ARG A 67 1.68 -14.56 1.82
C ARG A 67 2.62 -13.49 2.34
N PHE A 68 2.83 -12.41 1.60
CA PHE A 68 3.69 -11.30 1.99
C PHE A 68 3.21 -10.66 3.31
N PHE A 69 1.92 -10.34 3.43
CA PHE A 69 1.34 -9.80 4.65
C PHE A 69 1.37 -10.76 5.81
N SER A 70 1.21 -12.06 5.55
CA SER A 70 1.32 -13.09 6.59
C SER A 70 2.75 -13.17 7.15
N ILE A 71 3.78 -13.05 6.31
CA ILE A 71 5.18 -12.99 6.73
C ILE A 71 5.45 -11.71 7.53
N LEU A 72 4.97 -10.56 7.04
CA LEU A 72 5.10 -9.30 7.78
C LEU A 72 4.42 -9.38 9.15
N LEU A 73 3.21 -9.96 9.22
CA LEU A 73 2.50 -10.16 10.47
C LEU A 73 3.31 -11.05 11.42
N ALA A 74 3.85 -12.17 10.93
CA ALA A 74 4.70 -13.04 11.72
C ALA A 74 5.95 -12.32 12.24
N LEU A 75 6.61 -11.50 11.41
CA LEU A 75 7.75 -10.68 11.83
C LEU A 75 7.36 -9.65 12.89
N THR A 76 6.24 -8.95 12.71
CA THR A 76 5.75 -8.01 13.72
C THR A 76 5.42 -8.71 15.04
N TRP A 77 4.88 -9.93 14.99
CA TRP A 77 4.63 -10.73 16.18
C TRP A 77 5.91 -11.10 16.92
N VAL A 78 6.95 -11.50 16.19
CA VAL A 78 8.29 -11.74 16.76
C VAL A 78 8.84 -10.48 17.42
N LEU A 79 8.71 -9.31 16.78
CA LEU A 79 9.14 -8.03 17.36
C LEU A 79 8.38 -7.69 18.64
N VAL A 80 7.08 -7.98 18.71
CA VAL A 80 6.28 -7.78 19.93
C VAL A 80 6.79 -8.67 21.07
N ILE A 81 7.09 -9.95 20.79
CA ILE A 81 7.68 -10.85 21.80
C ILE A 81 9.04 -10.35 22.26
N LEU A 82 9.90 -9.94 21.32
CA LEU A 82 11.23 -9.39 21.62
C LEU A 82 11.16 -8.03 22.32
N ASN A 83 10.08 -7.28 22.19
CA ASN A 83 9.91 -6.01 22.91
C ASN A 83 9.89 -6.22 24.43
N HIS A 84 9.33 -7.33 24.90
CA HIS A 84 9.30 -7.66 26.33
C HIS A 84 10.70 -7.95 26.90
N THR A 85 11.66 -8.36 26.07
CA THR A 85 12.98 -8.83 26.53
C THR A 85 14.15 -7.93 26.10
N VAL A 86 14.05 -7.27 24.95
CA VAL A 86 15.15 -6.50 24.32
C VAL A 86 14.84 -5.01 24.28
N PHE A 87 13.73 -4.62 23.66
CA PHE A 87 13.49 -3.21 23.30
C PHE A 87 12.82 -2.39 24.39
N HIS A 88 12.03 -3.01 25.27
CA HIS A 88 11.36 -2.37 26.42
C HIS A 88 10.53 -1.12 26.05
N ILE A 89 9.96 -1.08 24.84
CA ILE A 89 9.13 0.02 24.37
C ILE A 89 7.79 -0.04 25.10
N GLN A 90 7.52 0.95 25.95
CA GLN A 90 6.28 1.04 26.74
C GLN A 90 5.20 1.90 26.08
N TYR A 91 5.59 2.91 25.28
CA TYR A 91 4.68 3.86 24.68
C TYR A 91 4.96 4.01 23.19
N LEU A 92 3.91 3.81 22.39
CA LEU A 92 3.93 4.13 20.96
C LEU A 92 3.00 5.32 20.71
N PRO A 93 3.50 6.45 20.18
CA PRO A 93 2.65 7.57 19.82
C PRO A 93 1.59 7.13 18.79
N VAL A 94 0.33 7.55 18.99
CA VAL A 94 -0.78 7.25 18.06
C VAL A 94 -0.44 7.71 16.64
N LYS A 95 0.30 8.81 16.51
CA LYS A 95 0.80 9.32 15.23
C LYS A 95 1.72 8.36 14.49
N THR A 96 2.55 7.61 15.20
CA THR A 96 3.38 6.55 14.59
C THR A 96 2.51 5.42 14.03
N ILE A 97 1.44 5.06 14.74
CA ILE A 97 0.48 4.06 14.27
C ILE A 97 -0.25 4.56 13.02
N GLU A 98 -0.72 5.80 13.04
CA GLU A 98 -1.36 6.47 11.89
C GLU A 98 -0.47 6.42 10.65
N LEU A 99 0.83 6.75 10.81
CA LEU A 99 1.84 6.68 9.76
C LEU A 99 1.99 5.27 9.19
N VAL A 100 2.20 4.27 10.05
CA VAL A 100 2.40 2.89 9.63
C VAL A 100 1.16 2.37 8.90
N VAL A 101 -0.04 2.62 9.44
CA VAL A 101 -1.30 2.18 8.82
C VAL A 101 -1.49 2.83 7.45
N ALA A 102 -1.29 4.14 7.33
CA ALA A 102 -1.43 4.86 6.07
C ALA A 102 -0.46 4.35 5.00
N LEU A 103 0.81 4.09 5.37
CA LEU A 103 1.82 3.56 4.47
C LEU A 103 1.54 2.12 4.06
N VAL A 104 1.15 1.26 5.00
CA VAL A 104 0.78 -0.15 4.70
C VAL A 104 -0.42 -0.19 3.78
N PHE A 105 -1.42 0.67 4.00
CA PHE A 105 -2.58 0.81 3.12
C PHE A 105 -2.20 1.27 1.72
N ALA A 106 -1.40 2.33 1.59
CA ALA A 106 -0.95 2.81 0.28
C ALA A 106 -0.11 1.76 -0.46
N ALA A 107 0.83 1.13 0.24
CA ALA A 107 1.70 0.10 -0.31
C ALA A 107 0.92 -1.13 -0.75
N SER A 108 -0.13 -1.55 -0.01
CA SER A 108 -0.95 -2.71 -0.39
C SER A 108 -1.63 -2.50 -1.73
N LEU A 109 -2.24 -1.33 -1.95
CA LEU A 109 -2.90 -0.97 -3.21
C LEU A 109 -1.92 -0.92 -4.38
N ILE A 110 -0.76 -0.28 -4.17
CA ILE A 110 0.28 -0.18 -5.20
C ILE A 110 0.83 -1.57 -5.54
N LEU A 111 1.17 -2.36 -4.53
CA LEU A 111 1.74 -3.70 -4.71
C LEU A 111 0.74 -4.63 -5.42
N GLN A 112 -0.54 -4.56 -5.09
CA GLN A 112 -1.58 -5.32 -5.78
C GLN A 112 -1.61 -5.00 -7.26
N ALA A 113 -1.76 -3.72 -7.59
CA ALA A 113 -1.87 -3.28 -8.97
C ALA A 113 -0.58 -3.57 -9.76
N PHE A 114 0.58 -3.42 -9.11
CA PHE A 114 1.87 -3.78 -9.68
C PHE A 114 2.01 -5.28 -9.95
N LEU A 115 1.64 -6.15 -9.01
CA LEU A 115 1.74 -7.61 -9.19
C LEU A 115 0.83 -8.11 -10.30
N VAL A 116 -0.39 -7.58 -10.39
CA VAL A 116 -1.31 -7.92 -11.49
C VAL A 116 -0.70 -7.50 -12.82
N TYR A 117 -0.18 -6.27 -12.91
CA TYR A 117 0.49 -5.79 -14.11
C TYR A 117 1.73 -6.62 -14.47
N TYR A 118 2.51 -7.05 -13.48
CA TYR A 118 3.69 -7.88 -13.69
C TYR A 118 3.33 -9.28 -14.21
N TYR A 119 2.34 -9.95 -13.63
CA TYR A 119 1.91 -11.28 -14.10
C TYR A 119 1.33 -11.23 -15.51
N ASP A 120 0.67 -10.12 -15.85
CA ASP A 120 0.12 -9.88 -17.18
C ASP A 120 1.19 -9.65 -18.26
N GLN A 121 2.39 -9.18 -17.91
CA GLN A 121 3.48 -8.97 -18.87
C GLN A 121 4.42 -10.16 -19.04
N VAL A 122 4.45 -11.07 -18.07
CA VAL A 122 5.37 -12.21 -18.04
C VAL A 122 4.74 -13.47 -18.67
N GLU A 123 3.41 -13.53 -18.78
CA GLU A 123 2.63 -14.63 -19.38
C GLU A 123 1.94 -14.23 -20.69
#